data_AF-A0A497MRM5-F1
#
_entry.id   AF-A0A497MRM5-F1
#
_cell.length_a   1.000
_cell.length_b   1.000
_cell.length_c   1.000
_cell.angle_alpha   90.00
_cell.angle_beta   90.00
_cell.angle_gamma   90.00
#
_symmetry.space_group_name_H-M   'P 1'
#
loop_
_entity.id
_entity.type
_entity.pdbx_description
1 polymer ?
#
loop_
_entity_poly.entity_id
_entity_poly.type
_entity_poly.pdbx_seq_one_letter_code
_entity_poly.pdbx_strand_id
1 'polypeptide(L)'
;MAKIVLKLKREPKVPIFAEQLTIENLAGKKPEEIGKIPLLEGSSPTAVEEFFEVEASGSPSTPEETEVEIQGDLSRFRYVGRGMKAGKLTINGGGGFYVGEEMAGGSITVKGPVLGWAGSAMKGGLLEIFGYGGDYLAAPYRGETVGMTGGTIIVHGDAGRNVGLKMAGGSIKIEGSAGEFLGHGMSGGEIYVGGSCGPRLGAEMKGGRIVVMGKVEELLPTFTYSELREKAKFAGEKLKFTFYVYTGDVLEQGSGKLFLARCVNKHLNPEGEIFPDPSVSLNLQTVPLLEEAAGNPEAYGAKLHKIGGATVLDLGVEVKPSGKAGELATKICLANMVEVSVEEKELGGGLKLPVLTEKITGHPALATLGSQFAGWAINVEGYFAMGSGPARALSLQPKKIYEKLCYRDPGDKAVLFVEADRLPTEEAVK
;
A
#
# COMPACT_ATOMS: atom_id res chain seq x y z
N MET A 1 -29.94 -17.40 -14.11
CA MET A 1 -30.09 -16.47 -12.97
C MET A 1 -31.23 -15.53 -13.28
N ALA A 2 -32.14 -15.38 -12.32
CA ALA A 2 -33.20 -14.39 -12.39
C ALA A 2 -32.67 -13.03 -11.97
N LYS A 3 -33.09 -11.98 -12.67
CA LYS A 3 -32.62 -10.61 -12.44
C LYS A 3 -33.78 -9.72 -12.05
N ILE A 4 -33.65 -9.07 -10.90
CA ILE A 4 -34.57 -8.05 -10.39
C ILE A 4 -33.86 -6.70 -10.45
N VAL A 5 -34.51 -5.70 -11.05
CA VAL A 5 -34.01 -4.33 -11.12
C VAL A 5 -34.95 -3.43 -10.35
N LEU A 6 -34.41 -2.66 -9.41
CA LEU A 6 -35.11 -1.66 -8.62
C LEU A 6 -34.57 -0.27 -8.99
N LYS A 7 -35.37 0.56 -9.67
CA LYS A 7 -34.96 1.91 -10.07
C LYS A 7 -35.56 2.93 -9.12
N LEU A 8 -34.72 3.72 -8.46
CA LEU A 8 -35.16 4.73 -7.49
C LEU A 8 -35.93 5.85 -8.21
N LYS A 9 -37.23 6.00 -7.92
CA LYS A 9 -38.12 7.00 -8.52
C LYS A 9 -37.92 8.41 -7.95
N ARG A 10 -37.64 8.48 -6.65
CA ARG A 10 -37.47 9.73 -5.91
C ARG A 10 -36.50 9.54 -4.74
N GLU A 11 -35.81 10.60 -4.38
CA GLU A 11 -35.03 10.62 -3.14
C GLU A 11 -35.99 10.69 -1.92
N PRO A 12 -35.80 9.84 -0.90
CA PRO A 12 -36.55 9.96 0.35
C PRO A 12 -36.29 11.31 1.03
N LYS A 13 -37.25 11.84 1.82
CA LYS A 13 -37.04 13.05 2.65
C LYS A 13 -36.65 12.76 4.09
N VAL A 14 -37.03 11.58 4.60
CA VAL A 14 -36.54 11.00 5.87
C VAL A 14 -35.93 9.61 5.61
N PRO A 15 -35.13 9.03 6.53
CA PRO A 15 -34.50 7.73 6.29
C PRO A 15 -35.53 6.63 6.07
N ILE A 16 -35.20 5.69 5.19
CA ILE A 16 -35.98 4.48 4.93
C ILE A 16 -35.38 3.31 5.69
N PHE A 17 -36.19 2.58 6.44
CA PHE A 17 -35.79 1.31 7.05
C PHE A 17 -36.16 0.18 6.09
N ALA A 18 -35.14 -0.42 5.46
CA ALA A 18 -35.28 -1.39 4.39
C ALA A 18 -34.84 -2.79 4.81
N GLU A 19 -35.12 -3.17 6.05
CA GLU A 19 -34.77 -4.51 6.61
C GLU A 19 -35.38 -5.66 5.80
N GLN A 20 -36.50 -5.42 5.13
CA GLN A 20 -37.20 -6.39 4.30
C GLN A 20 -36.69 -6.41 2.85
N LEU A 21 -35.77 -5.51 2.48
CA LEU A 21 -35.17 -5.43 1.15
C LEU A 21 -33.95 -6.35 1.07
N THR A 22 -34.22 -7.66 1.10
CA THR A 22 -33.22 -8.74 1.07
C THR A 22 -33.46 -9.67 -0.11
N ILE A 23 -32.42 -10.39 -0.57
CA ILE A 23 -32.57 -11.33 -1.67
C ILE A 23 -33.56 -12.44 -1.30
N GLU A 24 -33.55 -12.88 -0.04
CA GLU A 24 -34.46 -13.91 0.49
C GLU A 24 -35.92 -13.51 0.37
N ASN A 25 -36.24 -12.23 0.53
CA ASN A 25 -37.60 -11.74 0.41
C ASN A 25 -37.99 -11.38 -1.04
N LEU A 26 -37.01 -11.11 -1.91
CA LEU A 26 -37.23 -10.76 -3.31
C LEU A 26 -37.32 -12.00 -4.22
N ALA A 27 -36.58 -13.06 -3.92
CA ALA A 27 -36.53 -14.26 -4.72
C ALA A 27 -37.91 -14.93 -4.84
N GLY A 28 -38.24 -15.39 -6.04
CA GLY A 28 -39.48 -16.11 -6.34
C GLY A 28 -40.73 -15.24 -6.48
N LYS A 29 -40.64 -13.93 -6.21
CA LYS A 29 -41.76 -13.00 -6.30
C LYS A 29 -41.84 -12.34 -7.67
N LYS A 30 -43.07 -12.07 -8.12
CA LYS A 30 -43.35 -11.23 -9.29
C LYS A 30 -43.16 -9.75 -8.95
N PRO A 31 -42.98 -8.86 -9.96
CA PRO A 31 -42.83 -7.43 -9.73
C PRO A 31 -43.91 -6.80 -8.83
N GLU A 32 -45.17 -7.21 -8.99
CA GLU A 32 -46.29 -6.69 -8.19
C GLU A 32 -46.24 -7.16 -6.72
N GLU A 33 -45.64 -8.31 -6.47
CA GLU A 33 -45.46 -8.85 -5.12
C GLU A 33 -44.25 -8.22 -4.43
N ILE A 34 -43.18 -7.96 -5.21
CA ILE A 34 -42.01 -7.21 -4.74
C ILE A 34 -42.41 -5.77 -4.39
N GLY A 35 -43.23 -5.12 -5.20
CA GLY A 35 -43.71 -3.74 -4.96
C GLY A 35 -44.39 -3.57 -3.60
N LYS A 36 -45.14 -4.60 -3.16
CA LYS A 36 -45.88 -4.61 -1.88
C LYS A 36 -45.03 -4.94 -0.65
N ILE A 37 -43.74 -5.24 -0.80
CA ILE A 37 -42.86 -5.51 0.33
C ILE A 37 -42.84 -4.28 1.25
N PRO A 38 -43.13 -4.44 2.55
CA PRO A 38 -43.23 -3.31 3.47
C PRO A 38 -41.86 -2.73 3.81
N LEU A 39 -41.80 -1.40 3.88
CA LEU A 39 -40.69 -0.60 4.37
C LEU A 39 -41.21 0.41 5.39
N LEU A 40 -40.33 1.21 6.01
CA LEU A 40 -40.73 2.38 6.79
C LEU A 40 -40.07 3.65 6.28
N GLU A 41 -40.82 4.73 6.04
CA GLU A 41 -40.30 6.09 5.86
C GLU A 41 -40.36 6.81 7.22
N GLY A 42 -39.23 6.84 7.94
CA GLY A 42 -39.21 7.20 9.35
C GLY A 42 -40.01 6.19 10.19
N SER A 43 -41.10 6.63 10.80
CA SER A 43 -42.03 5.77 11.56
C SER A 43 -43.29 5.38 10.77
N SER A 44 -43.44 5.85 9.53
CA SER A 44 -44.65 5.64 8.74
C SER A 44 -44.51 4.41 7.85
N PRO A 45 -45.49 3.48 7.84
CA PRO A 45 -45.52 2.36 6.91
C PRO A 45 -45.53 2.83 5.46
N THR A 46 -44.74 2.16 4.62
CA THR A 46 -44.69 2.37 3.17
C THR A 46 -44.34 1.04 2.50
N ALA A 47 -44.20 1.00 1.17
CA ALA A 47 -43.80 -0.18 0.43
C ALA A 47 -42.69 0.12 -0.58
N VAL A 48 -42.11 -0.93 -1.17
CA VAL A 48 -41.06 -0.82 -2.20
C VAL A 48 -41.53 0.01 -3.39
N GLU A 49 -42.77 -0.19 -3.85
CA GLU A 49 -43.33 0.48 -5.03
C GLU A 49 -43.43 2.01 -4.90
N GLU A 50 -43.49 2.55 -3.69
CA GLU A 50 -43.51 3.99 -3.40
C GLU A 50 -42.17 4.68 -3.70
N PHE A 51 -41.07 3.90 -3.72
CA PHE A 51 -39.72 4.40 -3.95
C PHE A 51 -39.08 3.83 -5.21
N PHE A 52 -39.46 2.62 -5.62
CA PHE A 52 -38.81 1.91 -6.70
C PHE A 52 -39.79 1.55 -7.81
N GLU A 53 -39.30 1.67 -9.04
CA GLU A 53 -39.85 0.94 -10.18
C GLU A 53 -39.23 -0.46 -10.19
N VAL A 54 -40.07 -1.49 -10.31
CA VAL A 54 -39.65 -2.90 -10.19
C VAL A 54 -39.75 -3.57 -11.54
N GLU A 55 -38.61 -4.09 -12.02
CA GLU A 55 -38.53 -4.93 -13.21
C GLU A 55 -37.97 -6.29 -12.79
N ALA A 56 -38.55 -7.38 -13.30
CA ALA A 56 -38.02 -8.72 -13.06
C ALA A 56 -37.96 -9.50 -14.38
N SER A 57 -36.87 -10.23 -14.59
CA SER A 57 -36.65 -11.06 -15.77
C SER A 57 -36.08 -12.43 -15.38
N GLY A 58 -36.48 -13.46 -16.12
CA GLY A 58 -36.24 -14.86 -15.76
C GLY A 58 -37.23 -15.38 -14.72
N SER A 59 -37.17 -16.69 -14.45
CA SER A 59 -38.02 -17.36 -13.46
C SER A 59 -37.22 -17.59 -12.18
N PRO A 60 -37.23 -16.67 -11.20
CA PRO A 60 -36.55 -16.91 -9.93
C PRO A 60 -37.25 -18.04 -9.17
N SER A 61 -36.51 -19.04 -8.71
CA SER A 61 -37.05 -20.05 -7.79
C SER A 61 -36.34 -20.06 -6.44
N THR A 62 -35.08 -19.60 -6.34
CA THR A 62 -34.33 -19.57 -5.08
C THR A 62 -33.41 -18.32 -4.92
N PRO A 63 -33.02 -17.96 -3.68
CA PRO A 63 -32.08 -16.85 -3.42
C PRO A 63 -30.72 -16.99 -4.11
N GLU A 64 -30.20 -18.20 -4.25
CA GLU A 64 -28.88 -18.49 -4.85
C GLU A 64 -28.81 -18.09 -6.33
N GLU A 65 -29.92 -18.22 -7.04
CA GLU A 65 -30.02 -17.92 -8.47
C GLU A 65 -30.54 -16.51 -8.76
N THR A 66 -30.68 -15.68 -7.71
CA THR A 66 -31.25 -14.34 -7.80
C THR A 66 -30.16 -13.27 -7.77
N GLU A 67 -30.17 -12.41 -8.79
CA GLU A 67 -29.39 -11.18 -8.86
C GLU A 67 -30.31 -9.97 -8.74
N VAL A 68 -30.00 -9.06 -7.82
CA VAL A 68 -30.72 -7.81 -7.60
C VAL A 68 -29.80 -6.65 -7.97
N GLU A 69 -30.29 -5.77 -8.83
CA GLU A 69 -29.62 -4.54 -9.21
C GLU A 69 -30.46 -3.35 -8.76
N ILE A 70 -29.91 -2.47 -7.92
CA ILE A 70 -30.56 -1.24 -7.50
C ILE A 70 -29.90 -0.06 -8.20
N GLN A 71 -30.70 0.70 -8.95
CA GLN A 71 -30.27 1.88 -9.70
C GLN A 71 -30.68 3.14 -8.95
N GLY A 72 -29.72 3.83 -8.32
CA GLY A 72 -29.93 5.03 -7.53
C GLY A 72 -29.08 5.07 -6.26
N ASP A 73 -28.99 6.25 -5.65
CA ASP A 73 -28.30 6.43 -4.37
C ASP A 73 -29.16 5.97 -3.19
N LEU A 74 -28.66 5.01 -2.43
CA LEU A 74 -29.32 4.45 -1.26
C LEU A 74 -28.75 4.96 0.07
N SER A 75 -28.01 6.07 0.06
CA SER A 75 -27.45 6.71 1.27
C SER A 75 -28.49 6.93 2.39
N ARG A 76 -29.78 7.09 2.05
CA ARG A 76 -30.89 7.26 3.01
C ARG A 76 -31.64 5.98 3.36
N PHE A 77 -31.23 4.82 2.84
CA PHE A 77 -31.83 3.52 3.12
C PHE A 77 -30.95 2.73 4.09
N ARG A 78 -31.53 2.27 5.19
CA ARG A 78 -30.85 1.50 6.24
C ARG A 78 -31.12 0.02 6.07
N TYR A 79 -30.15 -0.82 6.46
CA TYR A 79 -30.28 -2.28 6.53
C TYR A 79 -30.44 -3.00 5.19
N VAL A 80 -30.02 -2.37 4.09
CA VAL A 80 -30.07 -2.99 2.76
C VAL A 80 -29.18 -4.24 2.75
N GLY A 81 -29.74 -5.39 2.35
CA GLY A 81 -29.02 -6.67 2.32
C GLY A 81 -28.74 -7.28 3.70
N ARG A 82 -29.44 -6.84 4.76
CA ARG A 82 -29.30 -7.42 6.10
C ARG A 82 -29.62 -8.92 6.09
N GLY A 83 -28.78 -9.73 6.75
CA GLY A 83 -28.98 -11.16 6.93
C GLY A 83 -28.87 -12.00 5.66
N MET A 84 -28.36 -11.43 4.57
CA MET A 84 -28.23 -12.09 3.27
C MET A 84 -27.36 -13.35 3.35
N LYS A 85 -27.83 -14.46 2.78
CA LYS A 85 -27.22 -15.80 2.84
C LYS A 85 -26.75 -16.31 1.49
N ALA A 86 -27.33 -15.83 0.39
CA ALA A 86 -26.99 -16.25 -0.96
C ALA A 86 -27.39 -15.18 -2.00
N GLY A 87 -27.02 -15.39 -3.26
CA GLY A 87 -27.34 -14.49 -4.36
C GLY A 87 -26.38 -13.31 -4.49
N LYS A 88 -26.74 -12.35 -5.34
CA LYS A 88 -25.93 -11.17 -5.64
C LYS A 88 -26.77 -9.90 -5.61
N LEU A 89 -26.31 -8.89 -4.88
CA LEU A 89 -26.94 -7.57 -4.80
C LEU A 89 -25.94 -6.50 -5.26
N THR A 90 -26.30 -5.72 -6.27
CA THR A 90 -25.49 -4.59 -6.74
C THR A 90 -26.24 -3.28 -6.54
N ILE A 91 -25.63 -2.31 -5.86
CA ILE A 91 -26.15 -0.95 -5.70
C ILE A 91 -25.33 -0.02 -6.60
N ASN A 92 -25.95 0.47 -7.67
CA ASN A 92 -25.37 1.47 -8.58
C ASN A 92 -25.56 2.88 -8.00
N GLY A 93 -24.92 3.13 -6.85
CA GLY A 93 -25.01 4.35 -6.05
C GLY A 93 -24.33 4.16 -4.70
N GLY A 94 -24.53 5.10 -3.76
CA GLY A 94 -24.09 4.96 -2.38
C GLY A 94 -25.01 4.06 -1.56
N GLY A 95 -24.52 3.59 -0.41
CA GLY A 95 -25.29 2.80 0.57
C GLY A 95 -25.46 3.54 1.90
N GLY A 96 -26.59 3.36 2.56
CA GLY A 96 -26.83 3.96 3.87
C GLY A 96 -26.15 3.19 5.01
N PHE A 97 -26.71 3.33 6.22
CA PHE A 97 -26.21 2.63 7.40
C PHE A 97 -26.58 1.15 7.35
N TYR A 98 -25.72 0.28 7.91
CA TYR A 98 -25.99 -1.16 8.09
C TYR A 98 -26.12 -1.98 6.80
N VAL A 99 -25.50 -1.55 5.70
CA VAL A 99 -25.47 -2.37 4.47
C VAL A 99 -24.81 -3.72 4.78
N GLY A 100 -25.50 -4.82 4.49
CA GLY A 100 -24.99 -6.17 4.72
C GLY A 100 -24.78 -6.55 6.20
N GLU A 101 -25.48 -5.90 7.13
CA GLU A 101 -25.47 -6.33 8.54
C GLU A 101 -25.89 -7.81 8.66
N GLU A 102 -25.20 -8.59 9.50
CA GLU A 102 -25.43 -10.02 9.74
C GLU A 102 -25.36 -10.92 8.49
N MET A 103 -24.79 -10.43 7.38
CA MET A 103 -24.62 -11.21 6.15
C MET A 103 -23.84 -12.50 6.42
N ALA A 104 -24.35 -13.62 5.92
CA ALA A 104 -23.81 -14.97 6.12
C ALA A 104 -23.35 -15.64 4.81
N GLY A 105 -23.70 -15.09 3.65
CA GLY A 105 -23.28 -15.60 2.34
C GLY A 105 -23.79 -14.71 1.19
N GLY A 106 -23.47 -15.09 -0.05
CA GLY A 106 -23.74 -14.28 -1.23
C GLY A 106 -22.73 -13.14 -1.42
N SER A 107 -23.07 -12.17 -2.28
CA SER A 107 -22.24 -10.99 -2.55
C SER A 107 -23.05 -9.69 -2.62
N ILE A 108 -22.56 -8.63 -1.97
CA ILE A 108 -23.08 -7.26 -2.08
C ILE A 108 -21.98 -6.38 -2.67
N THR A 109 -22.28 -5.69 -3.77
CA THR A 109 -21.39 -4.69 -4.38
C THR A 109 -22.05 -3.32 -4.33
N VAL A 110 -21.37 -2.33 -3.74
CA VAL A 110 -21.80 -0.93 -3.70
C VAL A 110 -20.87 -0.09 -4.56
N LYS A 111 -21.41 0.58 -5.59
CA LYS A 111 -20.60 1.36 -6.54
C LYS A 111 -20.20 2.75 -6.05
N GLY A 112 -20.72 3.17 -4.90
CA GLY A 112 -20.37 4.42 -4.22
C GLY A 112 -19.96 4.21 -2.75
N PRO A 113 -19.90 5.28 -1.95
CA PRO A 113 -19.58 5.20 -0.54
C PRO A 113 -20.73 4.59 0.28
N VAL A 114 -20.41 4.07 1.46
CA VAL A 114 -21.39 3.65 2.46
C VAL A 114 -21.31 4.51 3.72
N LEU A 115 -22.41 4.58 4.47
CA LEU A 115 -22.39 5.15 5.82
C LEU A 115 -21.92 4.12 6.85
N GLY A 116 -22.10 4.40 8.14
CA GLY A 116 -21.54 3.57 9.20
C GLY A 116 -22.17 2.18 9.34
N TRP A 117 -21.47 1.29 10.05
CA TRP A 117 -21.89 -0.08 10.37
C TRP A 117 -22.13 -1.00 9.16
N ALA A 118 -21.58 -0.69 7.98
CA ALA A 118 -21.58 -1.65 6.88
C ALA A 118 -20.87 -2.96 7.28
N GLY A 119 -21.44 -4.12 6.92
CA GLY A 119 -20.95 -5.44 7.32
C GLY A 119 -20.99 -5.71 8.83
N SER A 120 -21.78 -4.95 9.62
CA SER A 120 -21.94 -5.16 11.06
C SER A 120 -22.28 -6.62 11.37
N ALA A 121 -21.58 -7.24 12.32
CA ALA A 121 -21.78 -8.64 12.73
C ALA A 121 -21.81 -9.67 11.56
N MET A 122 -21.08 -9.41 10.47
CA MET A 122 -21.00 -10.31 9.31
C MET A 122 -20.38 -11.67 9.68
N LYS A 123 -20.96 -12.74 9.13
CA LYS A 123 -20.61 -14.16 9.38
C LYS A 123 -20.04 -14.85 8.13
N GLY A 124 -20.32 -14.33 6.94
CA GLY A 124 -19.91 -14.92 5.67
C GLY A 124 -20.31 -14.07 4.47
N GLY A 125 -19.85 -14.46 3.27
CA GLY A 125 -20.12 -13.73 2.02
C GLY A 125 -19.06 -12.67 1.67
N LEU A 126 -19.34 -11.88 0.64
CA LEU A 126 -18.49 -10.80 0.14
C LEU A 126 -19.25 -9.47 0.16
N LEU A 127 -18.68 -8.44 0.77
CA LEU A 127 -19.12 -7.04 0.66
C LEU A 127 -18.01 -6.20 0.00
N GLU A 128 -18.27 -5.66 -1.18
CA GLU A 128 -17.32 -4.87 -1.95
C GLU A 128 -17.83 -3.43 -2.15
N ILE A 129 -17.05 -2.44 -1.74
CA ILE A 129 -17.42 -1.02 -1.69
C ILE A 129 -16.44 -0.20 -2.53
N PHE A 130 -16.94 0.40 -3.61
CA PHE A 130 -16.18 1.29 -4.50
C PHE A 130 -16.24 2.74 -4.03
N GLY A 131 -15.84 2.99 -2.78
CA GLY A 131 -15.89 4.30 -2.15
C GLY A 131 -15.43 4.28 -0.70
N TYR A 132 -15.89 5.26 0.09
CA TYR A 132 -15.63 5.32 1.54
C TYR A 132 -16.42 4.25 2.29
N GLY A 133 -15.76 3.54 3.23
CA GLY A 133 -16.32 2.42 3.98
C GLY A 133 -17.14 2.79 5.24
N GLY A 134 -17.20 4.06 5.61
CA GLY A 134 -17.94 4.51 6.79
C GLY A 134 -17.24 4.22 8.13
N ASP A 135 -17.80 4.76 9.21
CA ASP A 135 -17.39 4.45 10.60
C ASP A 135 -17.94 3.08 11.04
N TYR A 136 -17.27 2.40 11.96
CA TYR A 136 -17.74 1.12 12.53
C TYR A 136 -17.95 0.02 11.48
N LEU A 137 -17.22 0.06 10.37
CA LEU A 137 -17.21 -1.02 9.38
C LEU A 137 -16.89 -2.35 10.09
N ALA A 138 -17.72 -3.38 9.86
CA ALA A 138 -17.59 -4.71 10.47
C ALA A 138 -17.67 -4.76 12.02
N ALA A 139 -18.18 -3.71 12.65
CA ALA A 139 -18.35 -3.67 14.11
C ALA A 139 -19.49 -4.57 14.59
N PRO A 140 -19.56 -4.90 15.89
CA PRO A 140 -20.75 -5.47 16.52
C PRO A 140 -21.91 -4.47 16.53
N TYR A 141 -23.11 -5.02 16.74
CA TYR A 141 -24.22 -4.23 17.25
C TYR A 141 -23.88 -3.65 18.63
N ARG A 142 -24.49 -2.52 19.00
CA ARG A 142 -24.18 -1.87 20.27
C ARG A 142 -24.58 -2.75 21.46
N GLY A 143 -23.66 -2.93 22.39
CA GLY A 143 -23.82 -3.79 23.57
C GLY A 143 -23.28 -5.20 23.38
N GLU A 144 -23.08 -5.65 22.13
CA GLU A 144 -22.51 -6.97 21.86
C GLU A 144 -20.99 -7.00 22.10
N THR A 145 -20.51 -8.21 22.38
CA THR A 145 -19.10 -8.47 22.70
C THR A 145 -18.32 -9.09 21.53
N VAL A 146 -19.00 -9.48 20.45
CA VAL A 146 -18.40 -10.09 19.27
C VAL A 146 -18.92 -9.39 18.01
N GLY A 147 -18.01 -8.90 17.17
CA GLY A 147 -18.29 -8.27 15.88
C GLY A 147 -18.35 -9.27 14.73
N MET A 148 -17.74 -8.92 13.60
CA MET A 148 -17.60 -9.82 12.44
C MET A 148 -16.86 -11.12 12.82
N THR A 149 -17.42 -12.27 12.42
CA THR A 149 -16.88 -13.62 12.66
C THR A 149 -16.44 -14.34 11.39
N GLY A 150 -16.83 -13.85 10.22
CA GLY A 150 -16.47 -14.45 8.93
C GLY A 150 -16.90 -13.59 7.76
N GLY A 151 -16.52 -14.00 6.55
CA GLY A 151 -16.75 -13.24 5.32
C GLY A 151 -15.55 -12.37 4.91
N THR A 152 -15.71 -11.67 3.79
CA THR A 152 -14.70 -10.78 3.23
C THR A 152 -15.32 -9.41 2.95
N ILE A 153 -14.65 -8.36 3.38
CA ILE A 153 -15.02 -6.97 3.05
C ILE A 153 -13.86 -6.33 2.27
N ILE A 154 -14.16 -5.70 1.14
CA ILE A 154 -13.20 -4.95 0.32
C ILE A 154 -13.69 -3.52 0.19
N VAL A 155 -12.85 -2.55 0.55
CA VAL A 155 -13.11 -1.11 0.42
C VAL A 155 -12.01 -0.52 -0.47
N HIS A 156 -12.40 0.02 -1.63
CA HIS A 156 -11.47 0.62 -2.58
C HIS A 156 -11.05 2.05 -2.22
N GLY A 157 -11.80 2.72 -1.33
CA GLY A 157 -11.46 4.02 -0.76
C GLY A 157 -10.90 3.92 0.66
N ASP A 158 -11.10 4.99 1.42
CA ASP A 158 -10.78 5.04 2.84
C ASP A 158 -11.91 4.42 3.70
N ALA A 159 -11.63 4.15 4.97
CA ALA A 159 -12.63 3.77 5.96
C ALA A 159 -12.48 4.60 7.24
N GLY A 160 -13.57 4.70 8.01
CA GLY A 160 -13.64 5.55 9.19
C GLY A 160 -12.98 4.97 10.42
N ARG A 161 -13.43 5.43 11.58
CA ARG A 161 -12.97 4.92 12.89
C ARG A 161 -13.62 3.59 13.25
N ASN A 162 -13.01 2.85 14.18
CA ASN A 162 -13.54 1.61 14.73
C ASN A 162 -13.80 0.50 13.69
N VAL A 163 -13.03 0.48 12.59
CA VAL A 163 -13.10 -0.62 11.63
C VAL A 163 -12.69 -1.92 12.31
N GLY A 164 -13.49 -2.97 12.19
CA GLY A 164 -13.22 -4.27 12.81
C GLY A 164 -13.27 -4.26 14.33
N LEU A 165 -14.02 -3.33 14.95
CA LEU A 165 -14.30 -3.34 16.38
C LEU A 165 -14.78 -4.73 16.81
N LYS A 166 -14.12 -5.34 17.79
CA LYS A 166 -14.37 -6.68 18.33
C LYS A 166 -14.47 -7.80 17.27
N MET A 167 -13.81 -7.63 16.13
CA MET A 167 -13.74 -8.65 15.07
C MET A 167 -13.12 -9.94 15.63
N ALA A 168 -13.75 -11.08 15.33
CA ALA A 168 -13.33 -12.41 15.78
C ALA A 168 -12.94 -13.34 14.62
N GLY A 169 -13.25 -12.96 13.38
CA GLY A 169 -12.89 -13.72 12.18
C GLY A 169 -13.26 -13.01 10.88
N GLY A 170 -12.89 -13.59 9.75
CA GLY A 170 -13.06 -12.99 8.42
C GLY A 170 -11.86 -12.16 7.97
N SER A 171 -12.02 -11.44 6.84
CA SER A 171 -10.98 -10.57 6.29
C SER A 171 -11.52 -9.22 5.83
N ILE A 172 -10.78 -8.15 6.11
CA ILE A 172 -11.12 -6.78 5.68
C ILE A 172 -9.93 -6.21 4.91
N LYS A 173 -10.12 -5.84 3.64
CA LYS A 173 -9.14 -5.15 2.80
C LYS A 173 -9.57 -3.71 2.58
N ILE A 174 -8.73 -2.76 2.93
CA ILE A 174 -8.92 -1.33 2.69
C ILE A 174 -7.78 -0.88 1.80
N GLU A 175 -8.07 -0.41 0.59
CA GLU A 175 -7.04 0.05 -0.35
C GLU A 175 -6.55 1.45 0.00
N GLY A 176 -7.42 2.28 0.59
CA GLY A 176 -7.08 3.58 1.17
C GLY A 176 -6.60 3.49 2.63
N SER A 177 -6.84 4.57 3.36
CA SER A 177 -6.50 4.74 4.78
C SER A 177 -7.65 4.37 5.71
N ALA A 178 -7.35 4.18 6.99
CA ALA A 178 -8.35 3.91 8.02
C ALA A 178 -8.23 4.89 9.21
N GLY A 179 -9.36 5.20 9.83
CA GLY A 179 -9.41 6.08 10.99
C GLY A 179 -8.88 5.47 12.28
N GLU A 180 -9.18 6.16 13.39
CA GLU A 180 -8.77 5.76 14.74
C GLU A 180 -9.39 4.43 15.18
N PHE A 181 -8.75 3.74 16.14
CA PHE A 181 -9.28 2.52 16.76
C PHE A 181 -9.55 1.37 15.77
N LEU A 182 -8.80 1.28 14.68
CA LEU A 182 -8.87 0.11 13.80
C LEU A 182 -8.49 -1.16 14.60
N GLY A 183 -9.33 -2.18 14.54
CA GLY A 183 -9.15 -3.45 15.24
C GLY A 183 -9.30 -3.37 16.77
N HIS A 184 -9.99 -2.34 17.29
CA HIS A 184 -10.23 -2.23 18.74
C HIS A 184 -10.94 -3.47 19.27
N GLY A 185 -10.37 -4.14 20.29
CA GLY A 185 -10.96 -5.34 20.89
C GLY A 185 -10.95 -6.58 19.99
N MET A 186 -10.20 -6.56 18.89
CA MET A 186 -10.13 -7.67 17.92
C MET A 186 -9.60 -8.94 18.60
N SER A 187 -10.29 -10.07 18.43
CA SER A 187 -9.89 -11.39 18.95
C SER A 187 -9.45 -12.37 17.87
N GLY A 188 -9.77 -12.09 16.60
CA GLY A 188 -9.40 -12.92 15.46
C GLY A 188 -9.71 -12.24 14.12
N GLY A 189 -9.35 -12.90 13.02
CA GLY A 189 -9.46 -12.35 11.66
C GLY A 189 -8.19 -11.64 11.16
N GLU A 190 -8.28 -11.08 9.95
CA GLU A 190 -7.17 -10.35 9.31
C GLU A 190 -7.65 -9.03 8.70
N ILE A 191 -6.94 -7.93 8.96
CA ILE A 191 -7.21 -6.62 8.35
C ILE A 191 -5.98 -6.16 7.58
N TYR A 192 -6.16 -5.67 6.36
CA TYR A 192 -5.14 -5.04 5.53
C TYR A 192 -5.53 -3.60 5.21
N VAL A 193 -4.58 -2.67 5.35
CA VAL A 193 -4.72 -1.25 5.01
C VAL A 193 -3.59 -0.85 4.07
N GLY A 194 -3.93 -0.42 2.85
CA GLY A 194 -2.98 0.07 1.85
C GLY A 194 -2.42 1.45 2.17
N GLY A 195 -3.24 2.30 2.80
CA GLY A 195 -2.88 3.63 3.26
C GLY A 195 -2.45 3.67 4.73
N SER A 196 -2.64 4.84 5.34
CA SER A 196 -2.25 5.14 6.72
C SER A 196 -3.34 4.73 7.71
N CYS A 197 -2.98 4.59 8.99
CA CYS A 197 -3.95 4.35 10.06
C CYS A 197 -3.91 5.46 11.10
N GLY A 198 -5.09 5.81 11.62
CA GLY A 198 -5.22 6.69 12.77
C GLY A 198 -4.67 6.09 14.07
N PRO A 199 -4.64 6.89 15.15
CA PRO A 199 -4.16 6.47 16.47
C PRO A 199 -4.93 5.28 17.06
N ARG A 200 -4.34 4.67 18.09
CA ARG A 200 -4.93 3.55 18.87
C ARG A 200 -5.22 2.29 18.04
N LEU A 201 -4.38 2.06 17.04
CA LEU A 201 -4.36 0.83 16.24
C LEU A 201 -4.28 -0.40 17.15
N GLY A 202 -5.26 -1.30 17.03
CA GLY A 202 -5.27 -2.57 17.78
C GLY A 202 -5.51 -2.43 19.28
N ALA A 203 -6.01 -1.30 19.77
CA ALA A 203 -6.32 -1.12 21.20
C ALA A 203 -7.10 -2.32 21.76
N GLU A 204 -6.73 -2.83 22.93
CA GLU A 204 -7.41 -3.96 23.58
C GLU A 204 -7.53 -5.25 22.73
N MET A 205 -6.71 -5.42 21.69
CA MET A 205 -6.80 -6.62 20.84
C MET A 205 -6.23 -7.85 21.55
N LYS A 206 -6.96 -8.96 21.46
CA LYS A 206 -6.64 -10.26 22.06
C LYS A 206 -5.99 -11.21 21.06
N GLY A 207 -6.24 -11.01 19.77
CA GLY A 207 -5.76 -11.87 18.70
C GLY A 207 -5.98 -11.23 17.33
N GLY A 208 -5.76 -12.01 16.28
CA GLY A 208 -5.86 -11.54 14.89
C GLY A 208 -4.60 -10.87 14.36
N ARG A 209 -4.67 -10.41 13.11
CA ARG A 209 -3.56 -9.78 12.40
C ARG A 209 -4.01 -8.51 11.70
N ILE A 210 -3.25 -7.45 11.85
CA ILE A 210 -3.44 -6.21 11.11
C ILE A 210 -2.16 -5.89 10.33
N VAL A 211 -2.29 -5.61 9.04
CA VAL A 211 -1.19 -5.22 8.15
C VAL A 211 -1.43 -3.80 7.66
N VAL A 212 -0.47 -2.90 7.86
CA VAL A 212 -0.56 -1.48 7.45
C VAL A 212 0.63 -1.15 6.56
N MET A 213 0.33 -0.71 5.34
CA MET A 213 1.34 -0.34 4.34
C MET A 213 1.74 1.13 4.38
N GLY A 214 0.87 2.00 4.90
CA GLY A 214 1.15 3.42 5.10
C GLY A 214 1.69 3.75 6.49
N LYS A 215 1.56 5.02 6.87
CA LYS A 215 2.08 5.54 8.13
C LYS A 215 1.11 5.28 9.27
N VAL A 216 1.65 4.93 10.42
CA VAL A 216 0.96 4.86 11.71
C VAL A 216 1.58 5.93 12.59
N GLU A 217 0.82 6.97 12.94
CA GLU A 217 1.37 8.13 13.67
C GLU A 217 1.94 7.74 15.03
N GLU A 218 1.18 6.96 15.80
CA GLU A 218 1.56 6.50 17.13
C GLU A 218 1.16 5.04 17.34
N LEU A 219 1.95 4.34 18.14
CA LEU A 219 1.65 3.01 18.62
C LEU A 219 1.35 3.07 20.12
N LEU A 220 0.38 2.27 20.56
CA LEU A 220 0.09 2.15 21.99
C LEU A 220 1.30 1.56 22.74
N PRO A 221 1.62 2.07 23.94
CA PRO A 221 2.77 1.58 24.73
C PRO A 221 2.59 0.14 25.22
N THR A 222 1.39 -0.42 25.04
CA THR A 222 1.02 -1.78 25.39
C THR A 222 1.26 -2.78 24.25
N PHE A 223 1.91 -2.35 23.17
CA PHE A 223 2.42 -3.23 22.12
C PHE A 223 3.93 -3.37 22.23
N THR A 224 4.39 -4.62 22.26
CA THR A 224 5.81 -4.94 22.37
C THR A 224 6.37 -5.29 21.01
N TYR A 225 7.49 -4.67 20.62
CA TYR A 225 8.22 -5.07 19.42
C TYR A 225 8.62 -6.54 19.52
N SER A 226 8.40 -7.28 18.44
CA SER A 226 8.64 -8.72 18.38
C SER A 226 9.80 -9.08 17.46
N GLU A 227 9.72 -8.69 16.18
CA GLU A 227 10.71 -9.05 15.17
C GLU A 227 10.61 -8.14 13.95
N LEU A 228 11.69 -8.14 13.16
CA LEU A 228 11.66 -7.67 11.78
C LEU A 228 11.30 -8.84 10.86
N ARG A 229 10.32 -8.66 9.97
CA ARG A 229 9.88 -9.73 9.06
C ARG A 229 9.83 -9.27 7.61
N GLU A 230 10.50 -10.00 6.70
CA GLU A 230 10.54 -9.69 5.25
C GLU A 230 9.25 -10.08 4.48
N LYS A 231 8.21 -10.56 5.19
CA LYS A 231 6.94 -10.92 4.58
C LYS A 231 5.79 -10.93 5.58
N ALA A 232 4.59 -10.63 5.09
CA ALA A 232 3.32 -10.84 5.79
C ALA A 232 2.40 -11.74 4.97
N LYS A 233 1.28 -12.14 5.56
CA LYS A 233 0.19 -12.82 4.86
C LYS A 233 -1.12 -12.09 5.14
N PHE A 234 -1.97 -11.99 4.13
CA PHE A 234 -3.33 -11.49 4.23
C PHE A 234 -4.21 -12.28 3.27
N ALA A 235 -5.35 -12.80 3.75
CA ALA A 235 -6.31 -13.57 2.95
C ALA A 235 -5.66 -14.72 2.15
N GLY A 236 -4.62 -15.36 2.72
CA GLY A 236 -3.85 -16.43 2.09
C GLY A 236 -2.73 -15.97 1.15
N GLU A 237 -2.74 -14.72 0.70
CA GLU A 237 -1.71 -14.14 -0.18
C GLU A 237 -0.47 -13.72 0.60
N LYS A 238 0.70 -13.82 -0.03
CA LYS A 238 2.00 -13.42 0.57
C LYS A 238 2.36 -12.01 0.14
N LEU A 239 2.54 -11.12 1.10
CA LEU A 239 3.05 -9.76 0.89
C LEU A 239 4.56 -9.77 1.14
N LYS A 240 5.36 -9.54 0.08
CA LYS A 240 6.84 -9.46 0.17
C LYS A 240 7.26 -8.02 0.45
N PHE A 241 7.38 -7.69 1.73
CA PHE A 241 7.78 -6.37 2.20
C PHE A 241 8.40 -6.52 3.60
N THR A 242 9.27 -5.60 4.00
CA THR A 242 9.87 -5.62 5.34
C THR A 242 8.97 -4.89 6.32
N PHE A 243 8.57 -5.58 7.39
CA PHE A 243 7.68 -5.08 8.42
C PHE A 243 8.37 -5.03 9.77
N TYR A 244 8.09 -3.97 10.54
CA TYR A 244 8.16 -4.07 11.99
C TYR A 244 6.95 -4.85 12.49
N VAL A 245 7.18 -5.89 13.30
CA VAL A 245 6.12 -6.68 13.90
C VAL A 245 6.01 -6.36 15.39
N TYR A 246 4.83 -5.97 15.83
CA TYR A 246 4.50 -5.78 17.23
C TYR A 246 3.45 -6.79 17.66
N THR A 247 3.55 -7.25 18.91
CA THR A 247 2.61 -8.17 19.53
C THR A 247 1.97 -7.50 20.75
N GLY A 248 0.65 -7.63 20.86
CA GLY A 248 -0.15 -7.04 21.92
C GLY A 248 -1.65 -7.31 21.69
N ASP A 249 -2.55 -6.66 22.41
CA ASP A 249 -2.32 -5.69 23.49
C ASP A 249 -1.96 -6.42 24.80
N VAL A 250 -0.82 -6.11 25.42
CA VAL A 250 -0.32 -6.85 26.59
C VAL A 250 -1.20 -6.69 27.82
N LEU A 251 -1.95 -5.58 27.96
CA LEU A 251 -2.88 -5.40 29.08
C LEU A 251 -4.06 -6.36 29.02
N GLU A 252 -4.45 -6.76 27.80
CA GLU A 252 -5.49 -7.77 27.56
C GLU A 252 -4.94 -9.19 27.54
N GLN A 253 -3.65 -9.39 27.84
CA GLN A 253 -2.94 -10.65 27.63
C GLN A 253 -3.07 -11.13 26.17
N GLY A 254 -3.17 -10.17 25.24
CA GLY A 254 -3.41 -10.39 23.83
C GLY A 254 -2.18 -10.89 23.08
N SER A 255 -2.42 -11.68 22.04
CA SER A 255 -1.40 -12.23 21.15
C SER A 255 -1.54 -11.74 19.70
N GLY A 256 -2.33 -10.68 19.51
CA GLY A 256 -2.56 -10.12 18.20
C GLY A 256 -1.28 -9.52 17.61
N LYS A 257 -1.21 -9.46 16.28
CA LYS A 257 0.00 -9.01 15.57
C LYS A 257 -0.27 -7.82 14.66
N LEU A 258 0.54 -6.77 14.82
CA LEU A 258 0.59 -5.63 13.92
C LEU A 258 1.82 -5.76 13.01
N PHE A 259 1.60 -5.72 11.70
CA PHE A 259 2.64 -5.69 10.68
C PHE A 259 2.68 -4.30 10.06
N LEU A 260 3.67 -3.50 10.42
CA LEU A 260 3.81 -2.11 9.99
C LEU A 260 4.92 -2.01 8.95
N ALA A 261 4.63 -1.45 7.77
CA ALA A 261 5.64 -1.23 6.73
C ALA A 261 6.83 -0.43 7.29
N ARG A 262 8.03 -1.02 7.27
CA ARG A 262 9.19 -0.54 8.03
C ARG A 262 9.57 0.91 7.72
N CYS A 263 9.83 1.21 6.44
CA CYS A 263 10.45 2.48 6.06
C CYS A 263 9.57 3.71 6.27
N VAL A 264 8.26 3.58 6.04
CA VAL A 264 7.30 4.66 6.30
C VAL A 264 7.01 4.83 7.80
N ASN A 265 7.33 3.83 8.61
CA ASN A 265 7.17 3.82 10.08
C ASN A 265 8.51 3.85 10.82
N LYS A 266 9.54 4.46 10.22
CA LYS A 266 10.89 4.58 10.81
C LYS A 266 10.92 5.34 12.15
N HIS A 267 9.89 6.12 12.46
CA HIS A 267 9.75 6.81 13.75
C HIS A 267 9.30 5.87 14.88
N LEU A 268 8.70 4.72 14.55
CA LEU A 268 8.35 3.66 15.52
C LEU A 268 9.51 2.69 15.75
N ASN A 269 10.65 2.91 15.08
CA ASN A 269 11.80 2.05 15.09
C ASN A 269 12.22 1.63 16.51
N PRO A 270 12.15 0.33 16.82
CA PRO A 270 12.30 -0.19 18.18
C PRO A 270 13.76 -0.27 18.65
N GLU A 271 14.72 -0.30 17.72
CA GLU A 271 16.14 -0.57 18.01
C GLU A 271 17.02 0.68 17.85
N GLY A 272 16.43 1.84 17.58
CA GLY A 272 17.17 3.08 17.39
C GLY A 272 18.07 3.09 16.15
N GLU A 273 17.77 2.25 15.15
CA GLU A 273 18.37 2.30 13.81
C GLU A 273 18.47 3.75 13.29
N ILE A 274 19.65 4.14 12.82
CA ILE A 274 19.88 5.45 12.24
C ILE A 274 19.64 5.34 10.73
N PHE A 275 18.58 5.97 10.26
CA PHE A 275 18.26 6.05 8.83
C PHE A 275 18.96 7.24 8.18
N PRO A 276 19.32 7.14 6.89
CA PRO A 276 19.82 8.29 6.15
C PRO A 276 18.77 9.41 6.07
N ASP A 277 19.23 10.65 5.99
CA ASP A 277 18.37 11.81 5.78
C ASP A 277 17.69 11.70 4.39
N PRO A 278 16.35 11.64 4.31
CA PRO A 278 15.65 11.50 3.04
C PRO A 278 15.77 12.74 2.13
N SER A 279 16.19 13.89 2.66
CA SER A 279 16.38 15.12 1.88
C SER A 279 17.73 15.16 1.13
N VAL A 280 18.70 14.33 1.53
CA VAL A 280 19.98 14.23 0.85
C VAL A 280 19.78 13.59 -0.52
N SER A 281 20.20 14.27 -1.59
CA SER A 281 20.23 13.71 -2.96
C SER A 281 21.66 13.33 -3.34
N LEU A 282 21.89 12.05 -3.59
CA LEU A 282 23.17 11.54 -4.06
C LEU A 282 23.47 12.04 -5.46
N ASN A 283 22.45 12.12 -6.32
CA ASN A 283 22.61 12.58 -7.69
C ASN A 283 22.92 14.08 -7.73
N LEU A 284 22.13 14.93 -7.08
CA LEU A 284 22.32 16.38 -7.13
C LEU A 284 23.63 16.82 -6.47
N GLN A 285 24.14 16.08 -5.48
CA GLN A 285 25.47 16.31 -4.91
C GLN A 285 26.62 15.98 -5.87
N THR A 286 26.39 15.06 -6.81
CA THR A 286 27.38 14.59 -7.77
C THR A 286 27.37 15.40 -9.07
N VAL A 287 26.22 16.00 -9.42
CA VAL A 287 26.04 16.79 -10.66
C VAL A 287 27.08 17.91 -10.83
N PRO A 288 27.37 18.77 -9.84
CA PRO A 288 28.35 19.84 -10.00
C PRO A 288 29.75 19.33 -10.36
N LEU A 289 30.16 18.19 -9.79
CA LEU A 289 31.43 17.55 -10.11
C LEU A 289 31.48 17.08 -11.58
N LEU A 290 30.37 16.54 -12.09
CA LEU A 290 30.27 16.16 -13.51
C LEU A 290 30.25 17.38 -14.43
N GLU A 291 29.54 18.44 -14.05
CA GLU A 291 29.46 19.67 -14.83
C GLU A 291 30.84 20.36 -14.91
N GLU A 292 31.60 20.38 -13.81
CA GLU A 292 32.99 20.85 -13.78
C GLU A 292 33.89 20.02 -14.71
N ALA A 293 33.85 18.69 -14.58
CA ALA A 293 34.67 17.80 -15.40
C ALA A 293 34.29 17.84 -16.89
N ALA A 294 32.99 17.93 -17.21
CA ALA A 294 32.52 18.07 -18.58
C ALA A 294 32.87 19.44 -19.19
N GLY A 295 33.02 20.48 -18.37
CA GLY A 295 33.48 21.81 -18.81
C GLY A 295 34.96 21.85 -19.17
N ASN A 296 35.77 20.94 -18.64
CA ASN A 296 37.21 20.84 -18.95
C ASN A 296 37.70 19.38 -18.92
N PRO A 297 37.26 18.52 -19.86
CA PRO A 297 37.49 17.08 -19.81
C PRO A 297 38.99 16.72 -19.91
N GLU A 298 39.78 17.50 -20.65
CA GLU A 298 41.21 17.27 -20.83
C GLU A 298 41.99 17.35 -19.50
N ALA A 299 41.58 18.23 -18.58
CA ALA A 299 42.21 18.36 -17.26
C ALA A 299 42.02 17.11 -16.38
N TYR A 300 41.01 16.28 -16.69
CA TYR A 300 40.75 15.01 -16.03
C TYR A 300 41.28 13.81 -16.82
N GLY A 301 41.90 14.03 -17.98
CA GLY A 301 42.27 12.95 -18.91
C GLY A 301 41.04 12.25 -19.49
N ALA A 302 39.95 12.98 -19.68
CA ALA A 302 38.66 12.49 -20.13
C ALA A 302 38.31 13.04 -21.52
N LYS A 303 37.27 12.46 -22.15
CA LYS A 303 36.69 12.95 -23.40
C LYS A 303 35.17 13.04 -23.28
N LEU A 304 34.60 14.14 -23.76
CA LEU A 304 33.17 14.39 -23.69
C LEU A 304 32.44 13.88 -24.95
N HIS A 305 31.36 13.14 -24.74
CA HIS A 305 30.46 12.65 -25.77
C HIS A 305 29.01 13.05 -25.48
N LYS A 306 28.20 13.07 -26.53
CA LYS A 306 26.74 13.17 -26.44
C LYS A 306 26.14 11.94 -27.10
N ILE A 307 25.43 11.13 -26.32
CA ILE A 307 24.86 9.85 -26.77
C ILE A 307 23.44 9.78 -26.21
N GLY A 308 22.44 9.54 -27.07
CA GLY A 308 21.04 9.37 -26.62
C GLY A 308 20.48 10.56 -25.82
N GLY A 309 21.02 11.78 -26.01
CA GLY A 309 20.66 12.97 -25.24
C GLY A 309 21.39 13.14 -23.90
N ALA A 310 22.14 12.13 -23.44
CA ALA A 310 22.93 12.21 -22.22
C ALA A 310 24.33 12.80 -22.46
N THR A 311 24.90 13.36 -21.39
CA THR A 311 26.33 13.70 -21.29
C THR A 311 27.09 12.45 -20.89
N VAL A 312 27.99 11.96 -21.75
CA VAL A 312 28.84 10.79 -21.48
C VAL A 312 30.28 11.27 -21.38
N LEU A 313 30.87 11.14 -20.20
CA LEU A 313 32.27 11.47 -19.95
C LEU A 313 33.10 10.18 -20.01
N ASP A 314 33.84 10.00 -21.08
CA ASP A 314 34.75 8.87 -21.27
C ASP A 314 36.01 9.06 -20.43
N LEU A 315 36.24 8.11 -19.52
CA LEU A 315 37.35 8.10 -18.58
C LEU A 315 38.42 7.04 -18.91
N GLY A 316 38.26 6.26 -19.99
CA GLY A 316 39.23 5.21 -20.32
C GLY A 316 38.99 4.34 -21.55
N VAL A 317 37.95 4.57 -22.36
CA VAL A 317 37.66 3.78 -23.58
C VAL A 317 38.47 4.29 -24.77
N GLU A 318 38.31 5.57 -25.11
CA GLU A 318 39.00 6.25 -26.21
C GLU A 318 40.08 7.23 -25.73
N VAL A 319 40.35 7.27 -24.42
CA VAL A 319 41.33 8.16 -23.79
C VAL A 319 42.40 7.39 -23.03
N LYS A 320 43.55 8.03 -22.82
CA LYS A 320 44.61 7.44 -22.00
C LYS A 320 44.21 7.49 -20.52
N PRO A 321 44.36 6.39 -19.77
CA PRO A 321 44.09 6.39 -18.33
C PRO A 321 44.90 7.47 -17.60
N SER A 322 44.26 8.14 -16.64
CA SER A 322 44.90 9.17 -15.81
C SER A 322 44.50 9.00 -14.35
N GLY A 323 45.38 9.42 -13.42
CA GLY A 323 45.05 9.42 -11.99
C GLY A 323 43.83 10.32 -11.69
N LYS A 324 43.67 11.42 -12.43
CA LYS A 324 42.52 12.33 -12.29
C LYS A 324 41.21 11.70 -12.75
N ALA A 325 41.24 10.88 -13.81
CA ALA A 325 40.08 10.10 -14.25
C ALA A 325 39.67 9.08 -13.18
N GLY A 326 40.66 8.40 -12.56
CA GLY A 326 40.42 7.48 -11.44
C GLY A 326 39.83 8.18 -10.20
N GLU A 327 40.43 9.30 -9.78
CA GLU A 327 39.90 10.12 -8.68
C GLU A 327 38.46 10.58 -8.94
N LEU A 328 38.17 11.03 -10.16
CA LEU A 328 36.84 11.46 -10.57
C LEU A 328 35.85 10.28 -10.54
N ALA A 329 36.20 9.13 -11.11
CA ALA A 329 35.38 7.92 -11.08
C ALA A 329 35.05 7.50 -9.64
N THR A 330 36.05 7.47 -8.74
CA THR A 330 35.84 7.15 -7.32
C THR A 330 34.86 8.14 -6.66
N LYS A 331 35.04 9.44 -6.88
CA LYS A 331 34.13 10.46 -6.34
C LYS A 331 32.70 10.30 -6.87
N ILE A 332 32.53 10.03 -8.17
CA ILE A 332 31.21 9.79 -8.77
C ILE A 332 30.55 8.56 -8.14
N CYS A 333 31.28 7.45 -8.05
CA CYS A 333 30.79 6.23 -7.44
C CYS A 333 30.35 6.46 -5.99
N LEU A 334 31.08 7.26 -5.21
CA LEU A 334 30.76 7.58 -3.82
C LEU A 334 29.85 8.82 -3.65
N ALA A 335 29.14 9.23 -4.70
CA ALA A 335 28.21 10.35 -4.71
C ALA A 335 28.83 11.68 -4.21
N ASN A 336 30.11 11.89 -4.49
CA ASN A 336 30.92 13.02 -4.05
C ASN A 336 31.00 13.19 -2.51
N MET A 337 30.67 12.15 -1.73
CA MET A 337 30.76 12.12 -0.27
C MET A 337 32.11 11.59 0.22
N VAL A 338 33.20 11.90 -0.50
CA VAL A 338 34.52 11.33 -0.24
C VAL A 338 35.63 12.35 -0.54
N GLU A 339 36.60 12.39 0.36
CA GLU A 339 37.94 12.93 0.09
C GLU A 339 38.83 11.80 -0.41
N VAL A 340 39.42 11.99 -1.58
CA VAL A 340 40.27 11.00 -2.25
C VAL A 340 41.70 11.53 -2.32
N SER A 341 42.68 10.69 -1.99
CA SER A 341 44.10 10.98 -2.17
C SER A 341 44.83 9.74 -2.70
N VAL A 342 45.89 9.95 -3.48
CA VAL A 342 46.75 8.89 -4.00
C VAL A 342 48.17 9.16 -3.52
N GLU A 343 48.75 8.21 -2.80
CA GLU A 343 50.11 8.32 -2.25
C GLU A 343 50.91 7.06 -2.58
N GLU A 344 52.19 7.20 -2.91
CA GLU A 344 53.08 6.03 -3.01
C GLU A 344 53.39 5.52 -1.60
N LYS A 345 53.06 4.26 -1.31
CA LYS A 345 53.32 3.62 -0.02
C LYS A 345 54.19 2.38 -0.20
N GLU A 346 55.14 2.19 0.72
CA GLU A 346 55.94 0.96 0.82
C GLU A 346 55.12 -0.10 1.57
N LEU A 347 54.86 -1.24 0.91
CA LEU A 347 54.06 -2.35 1.44
C LEU A 347 54.91 -3.50 1.98
N GLY A 348 56.22 -3.27 2.12
CA GLY A 348 57.22 -4.24 2.58
C GLY A 348 58.07 -4.82 1.44
N GLY A 349 59.30 -5.24 1.78
CA GLY A 349 60.22 -5.87 0.82
C GLY A 349 60.70 -4.97 -0.32
N GLY A 350 60.64 -3.63 -0.14
CA GLY A 350 60.95 -2.66 -1.18
C GLY A 350 59.84 -2.46 -2.24
N LEU A 351 58.70 -3.14 -2.11
CA LEU A 351 57.55 -2.93 -2.99
C LEU A 351 56.86 -1.61 -2.65
N LYS A 352 56.87 -0.68 -3.61
CA LYS A 352 56.15 0.59 -3.54
C LYS A 352 55.02 0.61 -4.57
N LEU A 353 53.81 0.92 -4.13
CA LEU A 353 52.64 1.04 -4.99
C LEU A 353 51.86 2.32 -4.68
N PRO A 354 51.19 2.91 -5.68
CA PRO A 354 50.20 3.95 -5.42
C PRO A 354 49.02 3.35 -4.64
N VAL A 355 48.67 4.00 -3.53
CA VAL A 355 47.55 3.62 -2.67
C VAL A 355 46.51 4.74 -2.69
N LEU A 356 45.30 4.39 -3.12
CA LEU A 356 44.12 5.24 -3.03
C LEU A 356 43.60 5.21 -1.58
N THR A 357 43.46 6.38 -0.97
CA THR A 357 42.85 6.54 0.35
C THR A 357 41.53 7.29 0.20
N GLU A 358 40.46 6.67 0.69
CA GLU A 358 39.09 7.20 0.65
C GLU A 358 38.65 7.55 2.07
N LYS A 359 38.45 8.84 2.33
CA LYS A 359 37.86 9.32 3.58
C LYS A 359 36.43 9.76 3.30
N ILE A 360 35.46 8.94 3.71
CA ILE A 360 34.05 9.25 3.56
C ILE A 360 33.71 10.47 4.42
N THR A 361 33.18 11.52 3.80
CA THR A 361 32.82 12.79 4.44
C THR A 361 31.31 12.94 4.67
N GLY A 362 30.50 12.07 4.06
CA GLY A 362 29.03 12.05 4.20
C GLY A 362 28.51 10.80 4.89
N HIS A 363 27.39 10.25 4.40
CA HIS A 363 26.73 9.07 4.98
C HIS A 363 27.35 7.77 4.46
N PRO A 364 28.09 6.98 5.28
CA PRO A 364 28.83 5.82 4.79
C PRO A 364 27.96 4.77 4.08
N ALA A 365 26.77 4.49 4.60
CA ALA A 365 25.85 3.53 4.00
C ALA A 365 25.28 4.01 2.65
N LEU A 366 24.98 5.30 2.51
CA LEU A 366 24.53 5.85 1.23
C LEU A 366 25.68 5.91 0.22
N ALA A 367 26.85 6.39 0.63
CA ALA A 367 28.01 6.49 -0.25
C ALA A 367 28.43 5.11 -0.79
N THR A 368 28.56 4.11 0.10
CA THR A 368 29.08 2.79 -0.28
C THR A 368 28.00 1.88 -0.88
N LEU A 369 26.87 1.66 -0.18
CA LEU A 369 25.83 0.73 -0.65
C LEU A 369 24.82 1.42 -1.57
N GLY A 370 24.40 2.63 -1.21
CA GLY A 370 23.43 3.42 -1.96
C GLY A 370 23.95 3.96 -3.29
N SER A 371 25.27 4.07 -3.45
CA SER A 371 25.92 4.63 -4.63
C SER A 371 27.02 3.71 -5.17
N GLN A 372 28.17 3.55 -4.48
CA GLN A 372 29.40 2.93 -5.02
C GLN A 372 29.23 1.48 -5.47
N PHE A 373 28.43 0.70 -4.74
CA PHE A 373 28.19 -0.71 -5.06
C PHE A 373 27.76 -0.90 -6.52
N ALA A 374 28.47 -1.77 -7.25
CA ALA A 374 28.18 -2.12 -8.63
C ALA A 374 26.98 -3.08 -8.70
N GLY A 375 25.78 -2.53 -8.47
CA GLY A 375 24.56 -3.29 -8.28
C GLY A 375 23.61 -3.31 -9.46
N TRP A 376 23.90 -2.57 -10.54
CA TRP A 376 23.02 -2.45 -11.69
C TRP A 376 23.62 -3.14 -12.90
N ALA A 377 23.15 -4.34 -13.22
CA ALA A 377 23.48 -4.98 -14.49
C ALA A 377 22.67 -4.35 -15.62
N ILE A 378 23.33 -3.58 -16.48
CA ILE A 378 22.74 -2.97 -17.68
C ILE A 378 22.92 -3.98 -18.81
N ASN A 379 21.84 -4.50 -19.37
CA ASN A 379 21.87 -5.46 -20.47
C ASN A 379 20.82 -5.06 -21.51
N VAL A 380 21.24 -4.33 -22.53
CA VAL A 380 20.36 -3.75 -23.55
C VAL A 380 21.02 -3.90 -24.91
N GLU A 381 20.33 -4.53 -25.86
CA GLU A 381 20.72 -4.61 -27.27
C GLU A 381 22.22 -4.92 -27.53
N GLY A 382 22.74 -5.92 -26.83
CA GLY A 382 24.14 -6.34 -26.99
C GLY A 382 25.16 -5.43 -26.32
N TYR A 383 24.74 -4.43 -25.54
CA TYR A 383 25.55 -3.71 -24.55
C TYR A 383 25.35 -4.34 -23.17
N PHE A 384 26.46 -4.71 -22.52
CA PHE A 384 26.48 -5.21 -21.15
C PHE A 384 27.50 -4.44 -20.33
N ALA A 385 27.09 -3.94 -19.18
CA ALA A 385 27.98 -3.26 -18.25
C ALA A 385 27.43 -3.27 -16.82
N MET A 386 28.33 -3.05 -15.86
CA MET A 386 27.95 -2.87 -14.46
C MET A 386 27.90 -1.38 -14.13
N GLY A 387 26.72 -0.93 -13.69
CA GLY A 387 26.46 0.41 -13.22
C GLY A 387 26.69 0.55 -11.71
N SER A 388 27.46 1.56 -11.34
CA SER A 388 27.67 2.09 -10.00
C SER A 388 27.26 3.55 -9.94
N GLY A 389 27.13 4.11 -8.75
CA GLY A 389 26.88 5.52 -8.54
C GLY A 389 25.42 5.86 -8.21
N PRO A 390 25.13 7.16 -8.06
CA PRO A 390 23.95 7.64 -7.36
C PRO A 390 22.63 7.38 -8.10
N ALA A 391 22.64 7.22 -9.43
CA ALA A 391 21.43 6.92 -10.21
C ALA A 391 20.75 5.60 -9.78
N ARG A 392 21.51 4.67 -9.20
CA ARG A 392 20.96 3.43 -8.62
C ARG A 392 19.91 3.72 -7.54
N ALA A 393 20.01 4.85 -6.83
CA ALA A 393 19.07 5.25 -5.79
C ALA A 393 17.76 5.84 -6.30
N LEU A 394 17.68 6.17 -7.60
CA LEU A 394 16.45 6.54 -8.29
C LEU A 394 15.71 5.30 -8.81
N SER A 395 16.47 4.41 -9.46
CA SER A 395 15.98 3.17 -10.08
C SER A 395 15.85 1.99 -9.11
N LEU A 396 16.34 2.17 -7.87
CA LEU A 396 16.37 1.19 -6.80
C LEU A 396 17.08 -0.12 -7.21
N GLN A 397 18.31 -0.02 -7.72
CA GLN A 397 19.06 -1.17 -8.25
C GLN A 397 20.21 -1.62 -7.31
N PRO A 398 20.15 -2.79 -6.66
CA PRO A 398 19.00 -3.67 -6.48
C PRO A 398 18.08 -3.19 -5.36
N LYS A 399 16.78 -3.49 -5.50
CA LYS A 399 15.71 -2.99 -4.61
C LYS A 399 15.97 -3.29 -3.13
N LYS A 400 16.54 -4.46 -2.84
CA LYS A 400 16.84 -4.94 -1.48
C LYS A 400 17.79 -4.02 -0.72
N ILE A 401 18.75 -3.36 -1.39
CA ILE A 401 19.64 -2.40 -0.72
C ILE A 401 18.84 -1.18 -0.24
N TYR A 402 18.00 -0.63 -1.10
CA TYR A 402 17.23 0.57 -0.80
C TYR A 402 16.08 0.31 0.18
N GLU A 403 15.50 -0.89 0.18
CA GLU A 403 14.58 -1.35 1.23
C GLU A 403 15.25 -1.47 2.60
N LYS A 404 16.54 -1.84 2.64
CA LYS A 404 17.32 -1.87 3.88
C LYS A 404 17.68 -0.47 4.36
N LEU A 405 18.10 0.40 3.45
CA LEU A 405 18.46 1.80 3.73
C LEU A 405 17.24 2.68 4.01
N CYS A 406 16.04 2.23 3.62
CA CYS A 406 14.82 3.04 3.63
C CYS A 406 15.01 4.39 2.93
N TYR A 407 15.64 4.36 1.76
CA TYR A 407 16.07 5.54 1.03
C TYR A 407 15.74 5.43 -0.46
N ARG A 408 15.26 6.54 -1.02
CA ARG A 408 15.15 6.79 -2.46
C ARG A 408 15.62 8.21 -2.68
N ASP A 409 16.45 8.41 -3.68
CA ASP A 409 16.97 9.75 -3.98
C ASP A 409 15.82 10.68 -4.41
N PRO A 410 15.71 11.90 -3.84
CA PRO A 410 14.68 12.85 -4.22
C PRO A 410 15.00 13.66 -5.49
N GLY A 411 16.20 13.53 -6.05
CA GLY A 411 16.67 14.30 -7.20
C GLY A 411 15.96 13.95 -8.52
N ASP A 412 15.99 14.90 -9.45
CA ASP A 412 15.42 14.81 -10.80
C ASP A 412 16.48 14.60 -11.90
N LYS A 413 17.77 14.58 -11.51
CA LYS A 413 18.91 14.25 -12.37
C LYS A 413 19.47 12.86 -12.02
N ALA A 414 20.04 12.16 -12.99
CA ALA A 414 20.69 10.86 -12.79
C ALA A 414 22.18 10.93 -13.18
N VAL A 415 23.06 10.46 -12.30
CA VAL A 415 24.50 10.28 -12.57
C VAL A 415 24.87 8.82 -12.33
N LEU A 416 25.48 8.19 -13.32
CA LEU A 416 25.87 6.78 -13.25
C LEU A 416 27.31 6.61 -13.75
N PHE A 417 28.10 5.87 -13.00
CA PHE A 417 29.39 5.36 -13.46
C PHE A 417 29.18 3.97 -14.04
N VAL A 418 29.76 3.71 -15.21
CA VAL A 418 29.58 2.44 -15.91
C VAL A 418 30.95 1.85 -16.21
N GLU A 419 31.21 0.65 -15.67
CA GLU A 419 32.41 -0.11 -15.98
C GLU A 419 32.16 -0.93 -17.26
N ALA A 420 32.78 -0.50 -18.37
CA ALA A 420 32.63 -1.11 -19.69
C ALA A 420 33.90 -0.95 -20.55
N ASP A 421 34.04 -1.80 -21.56
CA ASP A 421 35.13 -1.79 -22.55
C ASP A 421 34.82 -0.94 -23.80
N ARG A 422 33.62 -0.37 -23.88
CA ARG A 422 33.14 0.50 -24.95
C ARG A 422 32.12 1.50 -24.43
N LEU A 423 31.92 2.59 -25.18
CA LEU A 423 30.90 3.59 -24.86
C LEU A 423 29.48 3.00 -24.93
N PRO A 424 28.52 3.51 -24.13
CA PRO A 424 27.13 3.05 -24.18
C PRO A 424 26.48 3.35 -25.53
N THR A 425 25.53 2.51 -25.94
CA THR A 425 24.65 2.77 -27.08
C THR A 425 23.55 3.75 -26.70
N GLU A 426 22.87 4.36 -27.68
CA GLU A 426 21.70 5.22 -27.39
C GLU A 426 20.59 4.47 -26.65
N GLU A 427 20.34 3.21 -27.00
CA GLU A 427 19.35 2.37 -26.34
C GLU A 427 19.76 1.98 -24.91
N ALA A 428 21.05 1.88 -24.60
CA ALA A 428 21.51 1.68 -23.23
C ALA A 428 21.41 2.95 -22.36
N VAL A 429 21.35 4.13 -22.99
CA VAL A 429 21.19 5.43 -22.29
C VAL A 429 19.73 5.74 -21.99
N LYS A 430 18.80 5.38 -22.90
CA LYS A 430 17.35 5.53 -22.71
C LYS A 430 16.83 4.59 -21.61
#